data_AF-U1GAX7-F1
#
_entry.id   AF-U1GAX7-F1
#
_cell.length_a   1.000
_cell.length_b   1.000
_cell.length_c   1.000
_cell.angle_alpha   90.00
_cell.angle_beta   90.00
_cell.angle_gamma   90.00
#
_symmetry.space_group_name_H-M   'P 1'
#
loop_
_entity.id
_entity.type
_entity.pdbx_description
1 polymer ?
#
loop_
_entity_poly.entity_id
_entity_poly.type
_entity_poly.pdbx_seq_one_letter_code
_entity_poly.pdbx_strand_id
1 'polypeptide(L)'
;MFSSILRTLRGPNLEVFKFGMYILFPIGWMYYFGTNLEDRFTVENFWPSQENSHRIPFERDEIRDEVRRIARETREKENRRRLEDLKLGGGAIRKTDREVDGGLEEKS
;
A
#
# COMPACT_ATOMS: atom_id res chain seq x y z
N MET A 1 40.13 16.82 41.41
CA MET A 1 39.66 17.92 40.54
C MET A 1 38.16 17.86 40.26
N PHE A 2 37.58 16.70 39.92
CA PHE A 2 36.13 16.58 39.66
C PHE A 2 35.23 17.01 40.83
N SER A 3 35.61 16.72 42.08
CA SER A 3 34.79 17.06 43.25
C SER A 3 34.64 18.57 43.50
N SER A 4 35.57 19.39 42.99
CA SER A 4 35.49 20.85 43.11
C SER A 4 34.42 21.43 42.17
N ILE A 5 34.33 20.90 40.95
CA ILE A 5 33.33 21.29 39.94
C ILE A 5 31.92 20.94 40.43
N LEU A 6 31.76 19.74 41.00
CA LEU A 6 30.48 19.28 41.56
C LEU A 6 30.03 20.10 42.78
N ARG A 7 30.95 20.71 43.54
CA ARG A 7 30.62 21.59 44.67
C ARG A 7 30.13 22.96 44.21
N THR A 8 30.66 23.48 43.10
CA THR A 8 30.26 24.76 42.50
C THR A 8 28.88 24.68 41.83
N LEU A 9 28.50 23.50 41.34
CA LEU A 9 27.19 23.21 40.72
C LEU A 9 26.08 22.91 41.73
N ARG A 10 26.16 23.44 42.96
CA ARG A 10 25.14 23.25 44.01
C ARG A 10 24.44 24.57 44.31
N GLY A 11 23.14 24.52 44.60
CA GLY A 11 22.32 25.72 44.81
C GLY A 11 21.94 26.42 43.49
N PRO A 12 21.79 27.75 43.46
CA PRO A 12 21.31 28.50 42.28
C PRO A 12 22.13 28.26 40.99
N ASN A 13 23.42 27.95 41.11
CA ASN A 13 24.29 27.62 39.97
C ASN A 13 23.82 26.37 39.21
N LEU A 14 23.13 25.44 39.88
CA LEU A 14 22.55 24.25 39.26
C LEU A 14 21.37 24.62 38.36
N GLU A 15 20.56 25.59 38.77
CA GLU A 15 19.43 26.07 37.98
C GLU A 15 19.95 26.76 36.72
N VAL A 16 20.93 27.66 36.83
CA VAL A 16 21.56 28.32 35.68
C VAL A 16 22.15 27.30 34.70
N PHE A 17 22.80 26.25 35.21
CA PHE A 17 23.31 25.16 34.37
C PHE A 17 22.19 24.40 33.65
N LYS A 18 21.09 24.07 34.35
CA LYS A 18 19.91 23.43 33.75
C LYS A 18 19.29 24.32 32.66
N PHE A 19 19.13 25.61 32.93
CA PHE A 19 18.62 26.58 31.94
C PHE A 19 19.53 26.67 30.72
N GLY A 20 20.85 26.74 30.91
CA GLY A 20 21.83 26.71 29.83
C GLY A 20 21.70 25.42 29.00
N MET A 21 21.61 24.26 29.65
CA MET A 21 21.42 22.97 28.99
C MET A 21 20.10 22.93 28.20
N TYR A 22 19.00 23.42 28.76
CA TYR A 22 17.70 23.44 28.07
C TYR A 22 17.67 24.36 26.86
N ILE A 23 18.54 25.36 26.78
CA ILE A 23 18.68 26.21 25.59
C ILE A 23 19.66 25.59 24.59
N LEU A 24 20.82 25.14 25.07
CA LEU A 24 21.88 24.57 24.23
C LEU A 24 21.51 23.22 23.62
N PHE A 25 20.79 22.37 24.36
CA PHE A 25 20.38 21.05 23.89
C PHE A 25 19.47 21.13 22.65
N PRO A 26 18.33 21.84 22.65
CA PRO A 26 17.49 21.93 21.45
C PRO A 26 18.16 22.72 20.32
N ILE A 27 18.91 23.78 20.61
CA ILE A 27 19.60 24.55 19.56
C ILE A 27 20.70 23.72 18.91
N GLY A 28 21.52 23.02 19.70
CA GLY A 28 22.58 22.16 19.18
C GLY A 28 22.03 20.96 18.43
N TRP A 29 20.97 20.34 18.96
CA TRP A 29 20.27 19.25 18.27
C TRP A 29 19.67 19.71 16.95
N MET A 30 19.00 20.87 16.94
CA MET A 30 18.50 21.49 15.72
C MET A 30 19.60 21.92 14.77
N TYR A 31 20.77 22.35 15.24
CA TYR A 31 21.87 22.69 14.35
C TYR A 31 22.47 21.44 13.69
N TYR A 32 22.64 20.37 14.45
CA TYR A 32 23.18 19.10 13.95
C TYR A 32 22.25 18.42 12.96
N PHE A 33 20.95 18.34 13.26
CA PHE A 33 19.96 17.71 12.38
C PHE A 33 19.34 18.68 11.36
N GLY A 34 19.21 19.96 11.68
CA GLY A 34 18.48 20.98 10.91
C GLY A 34 19.11 21.39 9.59
N THR A 35 20.43 21.31 9.46
CA THR A 35 21.13 21.73 8.24
C THR A 35 21.37 20.58 7.25
N ASN A 36 21.05 19.34 7.63
CA ASN A 36 21.34 18.13 6.84
C ASN A 36 20.15 17.15 6.78
N LEU A 37 18.90 17.64 6.90
CA LEU A 37 17.73 16.75 6.79
C LEU A 37 17.58 16.17 5.38
N GLU A 38 17.81 16.98 4.34
CA GLU A 38 17.62 16.57 2.94
C GLU A 38 18.45 15.30 2.66
N ASP A 39 19.76 15.35 2.87
CA ASP A 39 20.68 14.24 2.57
C ASP A 39 20.51 13.02 3.50
N ARG A 40 20.04 13.23 4.74
CA ARG A 40 19.81 12.15 5.73
C ARG A 40 18.48 11.43 5.55
N PHE A 41 17.47 12.10 4.99
CA PHE A 41 16.09 11.59 4.89
C PHE A 41 15.61 11.44 3.43
N THR A 42 16.40 11.79 2.43
CA THR A 42 16.09 11.45 1.04
C THR A 42 16.20 9.95 0.83
N VAL A 43 15.09 9.33 0.44
CA VAL A 43 15.07 7.95 -0.01
C VAL A 43 15.60 7.93 -1.44
N GLU A 44 16.78 7.33 -1.64
CA GLU A 44 17.27 7.02 -2.98
C GLU A 44 16.24 6.16 -3.72
N ASN A 45 15.87 6.56 -4.94
CA ASN A 45 14.83 5.90 -5.75
C ASN A 45 13.42 5.93 -5.16
N PHE A 46 13.05 7.00 -4.44
CA PHE A 46 11.67 7.21 -3.96
C PHE A 46 10.61 7.03 -5.07
N TRP A 47 10.92 7.50 -6.28
CA TRP A 47 10.10 7.25 -7.47
C TRP A 47 10.67 6.06 -8.26
N PRO A 48 9.83 5.09 -8.68
CA PRO A 48 10.27 4.04 -9.59
C PRO A 48 10.82 4.68 -10.88
N SER A 49 12.00 4.24 -11.31
CA SER A 49 12.64 4.76 -12.52
C SER A 49 11.72 4.63 -13.74
N GLN A 50 11.81 5.57 -14.68
CA GLN A 50 10.96 5.58 -15.88
C GLN A 50 11.05 4.29 -16.73
N GLU A 51 12.12 3.52 -16.59
CA GLU A 51 12.25 2.19 -17.20
C GLU A 51 11.23 1.17 -16.65
N ASN A 52 10.83 1.29 -15.38
CA ASN A 52 9.84 0.43 -14.75
C ASN A 52 8.41 1.00 -14.82
N SER A 53 8.25 2.20 -15.37
CA SER A 53 6.94 2.80 -15.58
C SER A 53 6.39 2.30 -16.91
N HIS A 54 5.28 1.57 -16.88
CA HIS A 54 4.58 1.12 -18.09
C HIS A 54 4.34 2.31 -19.02
N ARG A 55 5.09 2.40 -20.14
CA ARG A 55 4.87 3.42 -21.16
C ARG A 55 3.50 3.17 -21.80
N ILE A 56 2.58 4.09 -21.54
CA ILE A 56 1.29 4.14 -22.22
C ILE A 56 1.59 4.41 -23.70
N PRO A 57 1.03 3.63 -24.65
CA PRO A 57 1.23 3.87 -26.08
C PRO A 57 0.75 5.28 -26.43
N PHE A 58 1.61 6.07 -27.08
CA PHE A 58 1.33 7.47 -27.42
C PHE A 58 0.77 7.63 -28.84
N GLU A 59 0.94 6.64 -29.71
CA GLU A 59 0.42 6.67 -31.08
C GLU A 59 -1.05 6.22 -31.16
N ARG A 60 -1.83 6.90 -32.01
CA ARG A 60 -3.28 6.68 -32.14
C ARG A 60 -3.64 5.26 -32.58
N ASP A 61 -2.82 4.67 -33.44
CA ASP A 61 -3.07 3.32 -33.95
C ASP A 61 -2.75 2.26 -32.89
N GLU A 62 -1.65 2.43 -32.14
CA GLU A 62 -1.30 1.56 -31.00
C GLU A 62 -2.37 1.61 -29.89
N ILE A 63 -2.89 2.80 -29.57
CA ILE A 63 -3.99 2.96 -28.61
C ILE A 63 -5.23 2.20 -29.08
N ARG A 64 -5.56 2.26 -30.37
CA ARG A 64 -6.76 1.58 -30.92
C ARG A 64 -6.62 0.06 -30.83
N ASP A 65 -5.44 -0.47 -31.08
CA ASP A 65 -5.17 -1.90 -31.01
C ASP A 65 -5.19 -2.41 -29.57
N GLU A 66 -4.62 -1.65 -28.63
CA GLU A 66 -4.66 -1.98 -27.20
C GLU A 66 -6.08 -1.91 -26.62
N VAL A 67 -6.87 -0.89 -27.01
CA VAL A 67 -8.30 -0.81 -26.64
C VAL A 67 -9.08 -2.00 -27.20
N ARG A 68 -8.79 -2.44 -28.43
CA ARG A 68 -9.42 -3.62 -29.02
C ARG A 68 -9.04 -4.90 -28.27
N ARG A 69 -7.78 -5.04 -27.84
CA ARG A 69 -7.32 -6.14 -26.99
C ARG A 69 -8.09 -6.19 -25.67
N ILE A 70 -8.16 -5.06 -24.96
CA ILE A 70 -8.88 -4.93 -23.68
C ILE A 70 -10.38 -5.27 -23.86
N ALA A 71 -11.01 -4.75 -24.92
CA ALA A 71 -12.42 -5.01 -25.20
C ALA A 71 -12.70 -6.51 -25.45
N ARG A 72 -11.79 -7.22 -26.13
CA ARG A 72 -11.89 -8.67 -26.33
C ARG A 72 -11.79 -9.42 -24.99
N GLU A 73 -10.80 -9.10 -24.17
CA GLU A 73 -10.59 -9.77 -22.87
C GLU A 73 -11.77 -9.59 -21.93
N THR A 74 -12.34 -8.38 -21.88
CA THR A 74 -13.54 -8.11 -21.06
C THR A 74 -14.72 -8.95 -21.52
N ARG A 75 -14.99 -9.02 -22.83
CA ARG A 75 -16.09 -9.84 -23.38
C ARG A 75 -15.89 -11.32 -23.10
N GLU A 76 -14.66 -11.83 -23.19
CA GLU A 76 -14.35 -13.22 -22.88
C GLU A 76 -14.56 -13.53 -21.39
N LYS A 77 -14.16 -12.61 -20.49
CA LYS A 77 -14.43 -12.74 -19.05
C LYS A 77 -15.92 -12.73 -18.74
N GLU A 78 -16.69 -11.83 -19.35
CA GLU A 78 -18.15 -11.78 -19.19
C GLU A 78 -18.84 -13.05 -19.68
N ASN A 79 -18.46 -13.55 -20.85
CA ASN A 79 -19.01 -14.79 -21.39
C ASN A 79 -18.68 -16.00 -20.49
N ARG A 80 -17.48 -16.03 -19.92
CA ARG A 80 -17.08 -17.08 -18.98
C ARG A 80 -17.92 -17.05 -17.71
N ARG A 81 -18.11 -15.86 -17.12
CA ARG A 81 -18.98 -15.67 -15.95
C ARG A 81 -20.42 -16.11 -16.25
N ARG A 82 -20.99 -15.68 -17.38
CA ARG A 82 -22.34 -16.12 -17.80
C ARG A 82 -22.45 -17.62 -17.96
N LEU A 83 -21.44 -18.27 -18.53
CA LEU A 83 -21.42 -19.73 -18.69
C LEU A 83 -21.32 -20.46 -17.34
N GLU A 84 -20.54 -19.92 -16.41
CA GLU A 84 -20.44 -20.43 -15.04
C GLU A 84 -21.78 -20.29 -14.30
N ASP A 85 -22.43 -19.12 -14.39
CA ASP A 85 -23.76 -18.86 -13.82
C ASP A 85 -24.82 -19.81 -14.39
N LEU A 86 -24.80 -20.05 -15.71
CA LEU A 86 -25.68 -21.01 -16.38
C LEU A 86 -25.41 -22.47 -15.95
N LYS A 87 -24.15 -22.84 -15.71
CA LYS A 87 -23.79 -24.18 -15.22
C LYS A 87 -24.24 -24.38 -13.77
N LEU A 88 -24.08 -23.37 -12.93
CA LEU A 88 -24.54 -23.37 -11.54
C LEU A 88 -26.08 -23.40 -11.46
N GLY A 89 -26.77 -22.57 -12.26
CA GLY A 89 -28.24 -22.55 -12.35
C GLY A 89 -28.84 -23.80 -13.00
N GLY A 90 -28.21 -24.33 -14.05
CA GLY A 90 -28.62 -25.58 -14.70
C GLY A 90 -28.39 -26.84 -13.86
N GLY A 91 -27.48 -26.78 -12.89
CA GLY A 91 -27.30 -27.82 -11.87
C GLY A 91 -28.42 -27.83 -10.83
N ALA A 92 -28.99 -26.67 -10.51
CA ALA A 92 -30.14 -26.56 -9.60
C ALA A 92 -31.41 -27.14 -10.22
N ILE A 93 -31.71 -26.82 -11.48
CA ILE A 93 -32.89 -27.36 -12.20
C ILE A 93 -32.78 -28.87 -12.43
N ARG A 94 -31.59 -29.39 -12.78
CA ARG A 94 -31.41 -30.84 -12.94
C ARG A 94 -31.52 -31.64 -11.64
N LYS A 95 -31.28 -31.03 -10.48
CA LYS A 95 -31.40 -31.71 -9.18
C LYS A 95 -32.87 -31.79 -8.75
N THR A 96 -33.66 -30.74 -9.00
CA THR A 96 -35.11 -30.73 -8.74
C THR A 96 -35.84 -31.75 -9.62
N ASP A 97 -35.50 -31.84 -10.90
CA ASP A 97 -36.18 -32.77 -11.82
C ASP A 97 -35.87 -34.23 -11.49
N ARG A 98 -34.64 -34.54 -11.06
CA ARG A 98 -34.23 -35.91 -10.71
C ARG A 98 -34.80 -36.38 -9.34
N GLU A 99 -35.08 -35.45 -8.44
CA GLU A 99 -35.71 -35.72 -7.13
C GLU A 99 -37.24 -35.93 -7.27
N VAL A 100 -37.87 -35.27 -8.25
CA VAL A 100 -39.29 -35.46 -8.59
C VAL A 100 -39.55 -36.80 -9.29
N ASP A 101 -38.70 -37.21 -10.23
CA ASP A 101 -38.84 -38.52 -10.91
C ASP A 101 -38.56 -39.70 -9.97
N GLY A 102 -37.60 -39.57 -9.05
CA GLY A 102 -37.29 -40.62 -8.07
C GLY A 102 -38.38 -40.83 -7.00
N GLY A 103 -39.21 -39.82 -6.74
CA GLY A 103 -40.32 -39.91 -5.78
C GLY A 103 -41.59 -40.53 -6.33
N LEU A 104 -41.68 -40.74 -7.66
CA LEU A 104 -42.87 -41.31 -8.32
C LEU A 104 -42.79 -42.83 -8.50
N GLU A 105 -41.60 -43.45 -8.44
CA GLU A 105 -41.47 -44.91 -8.52
C GLU A 105 -41.64 -45.64 -7.17
N GLU A 106 -41.58 -44.94 -6.03
CA GLU A 106 -41.70 -45.60 -4.70
C GLU A 106 -43.16 -45.72 -4.20
N LYS A 107 -44.16 -45.33 -5.01
CA LYS A 107 -45.57 -45.25 -4.59
C LYS A 107 -46.58 -46.03 -5.44
N SER A 108 -46.15 -46.98 -6.28
CA SER A 108 -47.08 -47.87 -7.00
C SER A 108 -46.97 -49.33 -6.58
#